data_AF-A0A7C5G7P8-F1
#
_entry.id   AF-A0A7C5G7P8-F1
#
_cell.length_a   1.000
_cell.length_b   1.000
_cell.length_c   1.000
_cell.angle_alpha   90.00
_cell.angle_beta   90.00
_cell.angle_gamma   90.00
#
_symmetry.space_group_name_H-M   'P 1'
#
loop_
_entity.id
_entity.type
_entity.pdbx_description
1 polymer ?
#
loop_
_entity_poly.entity_id
_entity_poly.type
_entity_poly.pdbx_seq_one_letter_code
_entity_poly.pdbx_strand_id
1 'polypeptide(L)'
;MGFFMTLLIGYLILSTSLYKVFEKAGIQPTKALIPGVNFIEWCKLIGQPTWKAALLLVPIVNIFVLTGMSVDMVRSFKKYSLGWAALAVVIPPVAFFILGMKQDEQYDEPTLLKEKAYFAQLQAAKDTKNERLFKKLSYANPYKKSFFREWIEAIVFAVFAAAFIRLFLIEAYVIPTPSMEGSLDVGDYLFVSKIHYGLRLPKTVAMIPLLHNRIPGMDKESYLTNPHLPYKRLPGLQKLGHNDPVVFNFPDGDSVFVFPDRTWSMNDFRYGAIQEANPRYAQLIKSKRKKLVVRPVDKKDHYVKRCIGVAGDSL
;
A
#
# COMPACT_ATOMS: atom_id res chain seq x y z
N MET A 1 7.78 21.73 -1.89
CA MET A 1 9.20 21.49 -1.53
C MET A 1 9.44 20.14 -0.83
N GLY A 2 8.61 19.70 0.12
CA GLY A 2 8.89 18.47 0.90
C GLY A 2 8.88 17.12 0.14
N PHE A 3 7.87 16.84 -0.70
CA PHE A 3 7.67 15.50 -1.28
C PHE A 3 8.77 15.05 -2.27
N PHE A 4 9.18 15.93 -3.17
CA PHE A 4 10.27 15.63 -4.11
C PHE A 4 11.60 15.43 -3.39
N MET A 5 11.88 16.23 -2.35
CA MET A 5 13.07 16.05 -1.52
C MET A 5 13.03 14.71 -0.77
N THR A 6 11.89 14.29 -0.22
CA THR A 6 11.78 12.98 0.43
C THR A 6 12.00 11.82 -0.53
N LEU A 7 11.48 11.91 -1.77
CA LEU A 7 11.73 10.91 -2.81
C LEU A 7 13.19 10.89 -3.24
N LEU A 8 13.81 12.06 -3.40
CA LEU A 8 15.21 12.20 -3.75
C LEU A 8 16.12 11.62 -2.66
N ILE A 9 15.88 11.97 -1.39
CA ILE A 9 16.61 11.44 -0.24
C ILE A 9 16.43 9.92 -0.14
N GLY A 10 15.19 9.43 -0.27
CA GLY A 10 14.91 7.99 -0.27
C GLY A 10 15.64 7.25 -1.41
N TYR A 11 15.66 7.84 -2.60
CA TYR A 11 16.40 7.32 -3.74
C TYR A 11 17.92 7.31 -3.49
N LEU A 12 18.49 8.39 -2.95
CA LEU A 12 19.92 8.44 -2.61
C LEU A 12 20.30 7.41 -1.54
N ILE A 13 19.47 7.23 -0.52
CA ILE A 13 19.67 6.21 0.53
C ILE A 13 19.61 4.78 -0.07
N LEU A 14 18.67 4.54 -1.00
CA LEU A 14 18.59 3.26 -1.71
C LEU A 14 19.83 3.03 -2.59
N SER A 15 20.24 4.03 -3.37
CA SER A 15 21.39 3.94 -4.28
C SER A 15 22.71 3.75 -3.54
N THR A 16 22.91 4.42 -2.40
CA THR A 16 24.08 4.20 -1.53
C THR A 16 24.09 2.81 -0.91
N SER A 17 22.92 2.26 -0.57
CA SER A 17 22.82 0.88 -0.08
C SER A 17 23.12 -0.14 -1.19
N LEU A 18 22.63 0.11 -2.42
CA LEU A 18 22.92 -0.71 -3.59
C LEU A 18 24.40 -0.66 -4.00
N TYR A 19 25.10 0.46 -3.77
CA TYR A 19 26.53 0.59 -4.04
C TYR A 19 27.33 -0.54 -3.36
N LYS A 20 27.04 -0.81 -2.08
CA LYS A 20 27.70 -1.89 -1.31
C LYS A 20 27.31 -3.28 -1.77
N VAL A 21 26.08 -3.47 -2.22
CA VAL A 21 25.64 -4.73 -2.80
C VAL A 21 26.33 -4.99 -4.15
N PHE A 22 26.49 -3.97 -4.98
CA PHE A 22 27.13 -4.09 -6.30
C PHE A 22 28.63 -4.39 -6.16
N GLU A 23 29.30 -3.74 -5.21
CA GLU A 23 30.69 -4.01 -4.84
C GLU A 23 30.90 -5.50 -4.53
N LYS A 24 29.99 -6.11 -3.77
CA LYS A 24 30.03 -7.54 -3.44
C LYS A 24 29.67 -8.47 -4.59
N ALA A 25 28.80 -8.03 -5.49
CA ALA A 25 28.40 -8.81 -6.65
C ALA A 25 29.40 -8.70 -7.81
N GLY A 26 30.54 -8.02 -7.62
CA GLY A 26 31.57 -7.85 -8.65
C GLY A 26 31.17 -6.88 -9.78
N ILE A 27 30.15 -6.05 -9.56
CA ILE A 27 29.72 -5.01 -10.51
C ILE A 27 30.36 -3.68 -10.11
N GLN A 28 30.71 -2.86 -11.11
CA GLN A 28 31.25 -1.51 -10.87
C GLN A 28 30.30 -0.70 -9.95
N PRO A 29 30.74 -0.31 -8.73
CA PRO A 29 29.85 0.28 -7.72
C PRO A 29 29.21 1.61 -8.14
N THR A 30 29.90 2.39 -8.98
CA THR A 30 29.40 3.67 -9.51
C THR A 30 28.10 3.52 -10.29
N LYS A 31 27.84 2.35 -10.90
CA LYS A 31 26.59 2.07 -11.61
C LYS A 31 25.36 2.08 -10.69
N ALA A 32 25.52 1.89 -9.39
CA ALA A 32 24.43 1.97 -8.43
C ALA A 32 23.91 3.41 -8.23
N LEU A 33 24.76 4.41 -8.49
CA LEU A 33 24.43 5.82 -8.27
C LEU A 33 23.74 6.47 -9.47
N ILE A 34 23.84 5.86 -10.66
CA ILE A 34 23.27 6.41 -11.89
C ILE A 34 21.80 5.97 -12.01
N PRO A 35 20.84 6.92 -12.06
CA PRO A 35 19.43 6.60 -12.23
C PRO A 35 19.15 5.82 -13.51
N GLY A 36 18.33 4.77 -13.40
CA GLY A 36 17.96 3.90 -14.51
C GLY A 36 18.96 2.77 -14.73
N VAL A 37 20.26 3.08 -14.83
CA VAL A 37 21.32 2.06 -14.94
C VAL A 37 21.35 1.17 -13.71
N ASN A 38 21.20 1.77 -12.52
CA ASN A 38 21.12 1.05 -11.26
C ASN A 38 20.04 -0.04 -11.26
N PHE A 39 18.84 0.27 -11.76
CA PHE A 39 17.71 -0.66 -11.83
C PHE A 39 17.91 -1.74 -12.90
N ILE A 40 18.54 -1.41 -14.03
CA ILE A 40 18.85 -2.37 -15.08
C ILE A 40 19.88 -3.40 -14.59
N GLU A 41 20.96 -2.93 -13.96
CA GLU A 41 22.00 -3.83 -13.41
C GLU A 41 21.43 -4.64 -12.24
N TRP A 42 20.57 -4.04 -11.42
CA TRP A 42 19.83 -4.78 -10.39
C TRP A 42 18.99 -5.91 -11.02
N CYS A 43 18.18 -5.65 -12.06
CA CYS A 43 17.43 -6.70 -12.75
C CYS A 43 18.33 -7.87 -13.19
N LYS A 44 19.54 -7.59 -13.72
CA LYS A 44 20.49 -8.63 -14.10
C LYS A 44 21.00 -9.43 -12.90
N LEU A 45 21.34 -8.76 -11.80
CA LEU A 45 21.81 -9.41 -10.56
C LEU A 45 20.80 -10.40 -9.98
N ILE A 46 19.50 -10.15 -10.13
CA ILE A 46 18.46 -11.05 -9.64
C ILE A 46 18.00 -12.07 -10.69
N GLY A 47 18.40 -11.90 -11.96
CA GLY A 47 18.00 -12.77 -13.08
C GLY A 47 16.62 -12.43 -13.65
N GLN A 48 16.17 -11.18 -13.46
CA GLN A 48 14.95 -10.66 -14.06
C GLN A 48 15.23 -9.99 -15.41
N PRO A 49 14.25 -9.97 -16.33
CA PRO A 49 14.42 -9.31 -17.61
C PRO A 49 14.56 -7.79 -17.42
N THR A 50 15.49 -7.18 -18.14
CA THR A 50 15.88 -5.77 -17.98
C THR A 50 14.75 -4.78 -18.27
N TRP A 51 13.81 -5.13 -19.15
CA TRP A 51 12.65 -4.28 -19.46
C TRP A 51 11.78 -3.98 -18.24
N LYS A 52 11.77 -4.84 -17.22
CA LYS A 52 11.04 -4.58 -15.96
C LYS A 52 11.56 -3.35 -15.21
N ALA A 53 12.81 -2.93 -15.46
CA ALA A 53 13.31 -1.68 -14.92
C ALA A 53 12.48 -0.48 -15.42
N ALA A 54 11.93 -0.54 -16.65
CA ALA A 54 11.05 0.51 -17.16
C ALA A 54 9.69 0.55 -16.42
N LEU A 55 9.20 -0.59 -15.91
CA LEU A 55 7.98 -0.62 -15.11
C LEU A 55 8.11 0.13 -13.78
N LEU A 56 9.33 0.39 -13.30
CA LEU A 56 9.57 1.23 -12.12
C LEU A 56 9.24 2.71 -12.36
N LEU A 57 9.17 3.14 -13.62
CA LEU A 57 8.75 4.48 -14.01
C LEU A 57 7.23 4.63 -14.02
N VAL A 58 6.50 3.51 -14.15
CA VAL A 58 5.04 3.51 -14.11
C VAL A 58 4.62 3.62 -12.64
N PRO A 59 3.97 4.75 -12.24
CA PRO A 59 3.45 4.88 -10.89
C PRO A 59 2.54 3.70 -10.57
N ILE A 60 2.35 3.38 -9.29
CA ILE A 60 1.53 2.25 -8.81
C ILE A 60 2.21 0.90 -9.07
N VAL A 61 2.52 0.57 -10.32
CA VAL A 61 3.16 -0.69 -10.70
C VAL A 61 4.57 -0.79 -10.10
N ASN A 62 5.28 0.34 -10.01
CA ASN A 62 6.61 0.41 -9.44
C ASN A 62 6.72 -0.17 -8.02
N ILE A 63 5.69 -0.03 -7.17
CA ILE A 63 5.72 -0.54 -5.79
C ILE A 63 5.76 -2.08 -5.80
N PHE A 64 4.93 -2.73 -6.62
CA PHE A 64 4.89 -4.19 -6.73
C PHE A 64 6.19 -4.73 -7.32
N VAL A 65 6.70 -4.09 -8.38
CA VAL A 65 7.95 -4.48 -9.03
C VAL A 65 9.13 -4.32 -8.06
N LEU A 66 9.24 -3.18 -7.37
CA LEU A 66 10.30 -2.93 -6.40
C LEU A 66 10.25 -3.90 -5.22
N THR A 67 9.05 -4.21 -4.72
CA THR A 67 8.85 -5.20 -3.64
C THR A 67 9.38 -6.57 -4.06
N GLY A 68 9.00 -7.05 -5.24
CA GLY A 68 9.47 -8.33 -5.78
C GLY A 68 10.99 -8.33 -6.01
N MET A 69 11.53 -7.29 -6.65
CA MET A 69 12.98 -7.14 -6.88
C MET A 69 13.78 -7.10 -5.58
N SER A 70 13.23 -6.51 -4.52
CA SER A 70 13.88 -6.42 -3.21
C SER A 70 13.94 -7.77 -2.52
N VAL A 71 12.85 -8.55 -2.56
CA VAL A 71 12.86 -9.92 -2.04
C VAL A 71 13.83 -10.80 -2.83
N ASP A 72 13.82 -10.72 -4.16
CA ASP A 72 14.73 -11.50 -5.00
C ASP A 72 16.21 -11.13 -4.79
N MET A 73 16.51 -9.85 -4.52
CA MET A 73 17.86 -9.41 -4.19
C MET A 73 18.37 -10.10 -2.93
N VAL A 74 17.59 -10.08 -1.85
CA VAL A 74 17.99 -10.70 -0.58
C VAL A 74 18.12 -12.23 -0.74
N ARG A 75 17.27 -12.85 -1.56
CA ARG A 75 17.41 -14.27 -1.91
C ARG A 75 18.71 -14.59 -2.66
N SER A 76 19.26 -13.66 -3.46
CA SER A 76 20.55 -13.86 -4.17
C SER A 76 21.75 -13.91 -3.23
N PHE A 77 21.57 -13.55 -1.96
CA PHE A 77 22.53 -13.73 -0.87
C PHE A 77 22.19 -14.93 0.03
N LYS A 78 21.44 -15.93 -0.49
CA LYS A 78 20.98 -17.12 0.24
C LYS A 78 20.10 -16.82 1.46
N LYS A 79 19.53 -15.61 1.56
CA LYS A 79 18.66 -15.23 2.67
C LYS A 79 17.21 -15.54 2.34
N TYR A 80 16.84 -16.79 2.57
CA TYR A 80 15.49 -17.25 2.26
C TYR A 80 14.48 -16.98 3.37
N SER A 81 14.86 -16.60 4.59
CA SER A 81 13.91 -16.49 5.73
C SER A 81 12.81 -15.45 5.53
N LEU A 82 11.67 -15.62 6.22
CA LEU A 82 10.56 -14.66 6.21
C LEU A 82 10.99 -13.28 6.73
N GLY A 83 11.81 -13.23 7.79
CA GLY A 83 12.25 -11.95 8.36
C GLY A 83 13.06 -11.11 7.38
N TRP A 84 13.95 -11.75 6.60
CA TRP A 84 14.71 -11.10 5.54
C TRP A 84 13.81 -10.61 4.40
N ALA A 85 12.80 -11.40 4.00
CA ALA A 85 11.83 -10.96 3.01
C ALA A 85 11.02 -9.74 3.51
N ALA A 86 10.53 -9.79 4.75
CA ALA A 86 9.79 -8.67 5.35
C ALA A 86 10.64 -7.39 5.46
N LEU A 87 11.89 -7.52 5.90
CA LEU A 87 12.85 -6.41 5.98
C LEU A 87 13.08 -5.78 4.59
N ALA A 88 13.24 -6.60 3.55
CA ALA A 88 13.45 -6.14 2.18
C ALA A 88 12.23 -5.40 1.61
N VAL A 89 11.02 -5.76 2.02
CA VAL A 89 9.79 -5.10 1.58
C VAL A 89 9.54 -3.80 2.34
N VAL A 90 9.71 -3.79 3.65
CA VAL A 90 9.36 -2.63 4.49
C VAL A 90 10.44 -1.55 4.42
N ILE A 91 11.72 -1.93 4.49
CA ILE A 91 12.86 -1.01 4.48
C ILE A 91 14.00 -1.56 3.60
N PRO A 92 13.82 -1.56 2.26
CA PRO A 92 14.82 -2.09 1.33
C PRO A 92 16.24 -1.53 1.53
N PRO A 93 16.44 -0.21 1.76
CA PRO A 93 17.79 0.31 1.94
C PRO A 93 18.53 -0.29 3.12
N VAL A 94 17.86 -0.48 4.26
CA VAL A 94 18.47 -1.10 5.45
C VAL A 94 18.81 -2.56 5.16
N ALA A 95 17.94 -3.30 4.48
CA ALA A 95 18.21 -4.68 4.08
C ALA A 95 19.47 -4.79 3.23
N PHE A 96 19.58 -3.96 2.19
CA PHE A 96 20.73 -3.98 1.28
C PHE A 96 22.00 -3.48 1.93
N PHE A 97 21.91 -2.50 2.82
CA PHE A 97 23.06 -2.01 3.57
C PHE A 97 23.65 -3.09 4.49
N ILE A 98 22.80 -3.83 5.22
CA ILE A 98 23.26 -4.95 6.06
C ILE A 98 23.93 -6.04 5.22
N LEU A 99 23.34 -6.41 4.07
CA LEU A 99 23.93 -7.37 3.13
C LEU A 99 25.25 -6.87 2.57
N GLY A 100 25.32 -5.58 2.23
CA GLY A 100 26.48 -4.92 1.66
C GLY A 100 27.66 -4.80 2.65
N MET A 101 27.41 -4.67 3.95
CA MET A 101 28.46 -4.44 4.95
C MET A 101 29.00 -5.70 5.64
N LYS A 102 28.16 -6.72 5.86
CA LYS A 102 28.58 -7.93 6.61
C LYS A 102 29.61 -8.75 5.83
N GLN A 103 30.84 -8.92 6.33
CA GLN A 103 31.92 -9.57 5.59
C GLN A 103 31.61 -11.01 5.14
N ASP A 104 30.82 -11.76 5.90
CA ASP A 104 30.49 -13.17 5.61
C ASP A 104 29.47 -13.36 4.47
N GLU A 105 28.78 -12.28 4.06
CA GLU A 105 27.72 -12.37 3.07
C GLU A 105 28.30 -12.25 1.65
N GLN A 106 28.53 -13.39 1.00
CA GLN A 106 28.96 -13.44 -0.39
C GLN A 106 27.74 -13.47 -1.32
N TYR A 107 27.80 -12.66 -2.38
CA TYR A 107 26.83 -12.78 -3.47
C TYR A 107 26.99 -14.16 -4.12
N ASP A 108 25.88 -14.90 -4.22
CA ASP A 108 25.89 -16.22 -4.81
C ASP A 108 25.82 -16.09 -6.33
N GLU A 109 24.62 -16.09 -6.89
CA GLU A 109 24.35 -15.87 -8.32
C GLU A 109 22.88 -15.41 -8.48
N PRO A 110 22.40 -15.09 -9.70
CA PRO A 110 21.01 -14.71 -9.91
C PRO A 110 20.01 -15.78 -9.44
N THR A 111 19.31 -15.50 -8.33
CA THR A 111 18.40 -16.46 -7.67
C THR A 111 17.40 -17.06 -8.64
N LEU A 112 16.77 -16.25 -9.50
CA LEU A 112 15.71 -16.74 -10.37
C LEU A 112 16.21 -17.71 -11.42
N LEU A 113 17.46 -17.58 -11.87
CA LEU A 113 18.06 -18.53 -12.80
C LEU A 113 18.36 -19.85 -12.09
N LYS A 114 18.93 -19.79 -10.88
CA LYS A 114 19.19 -20.98 -10.05
C LYS A 114 17.91 -21.71 -9.68
N GLU A 115 16.89 -20.98 -9.25
CA GLU A 115 15.58 -21.52 -8.89
C GLU A 115 14.91 -22.21 -10.09
N LYS A 116 14.92 -21.57 -11.27
CA LYS A 116 14.40 -22.18 -12.51
C LYS A 116 15.18 -23.43 -12.91
N ALA A 117 16.51 -23.38 -12.88
CA ALA A 117 17.35 -24.53 -13.22
C ALA A 117 17.11 -25.69 -12.24
N TYR A 118 16.96 -25.39 -10.96
CA TYR A 118 16.67 -26.37 -9.92
C TYR A 118 15.29 -27.03 -10.10
N PHE A 119 14.26 -26.22 -10.38
CA PHE A 119 12.93 -26.76 -10.68
C PHE A 119 12.89 -27.57 -11.97
N ALA A 120 13.64 -27.17 -13.00
CA ALA A 120 13.79 -27.95 -14.22
C ALA A 120 14.45 -29.31 -13.96
N GLN A 121 15.47 -29.37 -13.09
CA GLN A 121 16.09 -30.64 -12.67
C GLN A 121 15.11 -31.52 -11.89
N LEU A 122 14.33 -30.93 -10.98
CA LEU A 122 13.28 -31.65 -10.25
C LEU A 122 12.21 -32.21 -11.19
N GLN A 123 11.79 -31.43 -12.19
CA GLN A 123 10.80 -31.83 -13.17
C GLN A 123 11.35 -32.94 -14.08
N ALA A 124 12.58 -32.80 -14.60
CA ALA A 124 13.24 -33.83 -15.39
C ALA A 124 13.39 -35.15 -14.61
N ALA A 125 13.71 -35.08 -13.31
CA ALA A 125 13.78 -36.25 -12.44
C ALA A 125 12.40 -36.92 -12.25
N LYS A 126 11.32 -36.14 -12.18
CA LYS A 126 9.93 -36.61 -12.11
C LYS A 126 9.50 -37.28 -13.42
N ASP A 127 9.82 -36.67 -14.56
CA ASP A 127 9.47 -37.15 -15.90
C ASP A 127 10.20 -38.45 -16.24
N THR A 128 11.47 -38.56 -15.82
CA THR A 128 12.28 -39.78 -15.96
C THR A 128 11.90 -40.87 -14.94
N LYS A 129 10.89 -40.62 -14.07
CA LYS A 129 10.47 -41.49 -12.96
C LYS A 129 11.63 -41.96 -12.04
N ASN A 130 12.71 -41.18 -11.98
CA ASN A 130 13.88 -41.49 -11.17
C ASN A 130 13.63 -41.09 -9.71
N GLU A 131 12.92 -41.93 -8.96
CA GLU A 131 12.48 -41.64 -7.59
C GLU A 131 13.62 -41.26 -6.64
N ARG A 132 14.80 -41.87 -6.79
CA ARG A 132 15.96 -41.60 -5.92
C ARG A 132 16.50 -40.18 -6.13
N LEU A 133 16.65 -39.78 -7.39
CA LEU A 133 17.12 -38.44 -7.74
C LEU A 133 16.08 -37.39 -7.32
N PHE A 134 14.80 -37.67 -7.57
CA PHE A 134 13.71 -36.79 -7.17
C PHE A 134 13.65 -36.61 -5.65
N LYS A 135 13.77 -37.69 -4.86
CA LYS A 135 13.81 -37.61 -3.39
C LYS A 135 15.03 -36.84 -2.88
N LYS A 136 16.21 -37.08 -3.46
CA LYS A 136 17.45 -36.37 -3.11
C LYS A 136 17.34 -34.87 -3.38
N LEU A 137 16.87 -34.49 -4.57
CA LEU A 137 16.64 -33.08 -4.91
C LEU A 137 15.56 -32.50 -4.00
N SER A 138 14.38 -33.12 -3.89
CA SER A 138 13.29 -32.59 -3.06
C SER A 138 13.68 -32.34 -1.60
N TYR A 139 14.53 -33.20 -1.01
CA TYR A 139 15.04 -33.04 0.35
C TYR A 139 16.08 -31.91 0.45
N ALA A 140 16.95 -31.78 -0.54
CA ALA A 140 17.99 -30.76 -0.59
C ALA A 140 17.51 -29.38 -1.09
N ASN A 141 16.19 -29.16 -1.20
CA ASN A 141 15.63 -27.93 -1.79
C ASN A 141 15.73 -26.73 -0.84
N PRO A 142 16.62 -25.74 -1.10
CA PRO A 142 16.75 -24.57 -0.25
C PRO A 142 15.62 -23.55 -0.44
N TYR A 143 14.87 -23.65 -1.55
CA TYR A 143 13.78 -22.75 -1.92
C TYR A 143 12.42 -23.20 -1.39
N LYS A 144 12.34 -24.39 -0.78
CA LYS A 144 11.10 -24.89 -0.20
C LYS A 144 10.69 -24.00 0.97
N LYS A 145 9.53 -23.34 0.85
CA LYS A 145 8.94 -22.59 1.94
C LYS A 145 8.08 -23.53 2.78
N SER A 146 7.97 -23.25 4.08
CA SER A 146 7.03 -23.95 4.95
C SER A 146 5.60 -23.58 4.57
N PHE A 147 4.66 -24.52 4.66
CA PHE A 147 3.24 -24.32 4.38
C PHE A 147 2.67 -23.04 5.03
N PHE A 148 2.88 -22.87 6.34
CA PHE A 148 2.41 -21.67 7.07
C PHE A 148 2.95 -20.37 6.49
N ARG A 149 4.20 -20.35 6.04
CA ARG A 149 4.82 -19.17 5.45
C ARG A 149 4.23 -18.84 4.10
N GLU A 150 4.02 -19.83 3.24
CA GLU A 150 3.42 -19.60 1.91
C GLU A 150 2.02 -18.99 2.06
N TRP A 151 1.22 -19.53 2.98
CA TRP A 151 -0.11 -18.98 3.30
C TRP A 151 -0.04 -17.57 3.86
N ILE A 152 0.86 -17.29 4.82
CA ILE A 152 1.02 -15.95 5.38
C ILE A 152 1.47 -14.95 4.31
N GLU A 153 2.48 -15.28 3.50
CA GLU A 153 2.95 -14.40 2.41
C GLU A 153 1.84 -14.13 1.40
N ALA A 154 1.06 -15.15 1.02
CA ALA A 154 -0.06 -15.01 0.10
C ALA A 154 -1.18 -14.13 0.66
N ILE A 155 -1.57 -14.33 1.93
CA ILE A 155 -2.60 -13.53 2.60
C ILE A 155 -2.14 -12.07 2.73
N VAL A 156 -0.90 -11.84 3.16
CA VAL A 156 -0.34 -10.49 3.29
C VAL A 156 -0.31 -9.79 1.93
N PHE A 157 0.12 -10.48 0.89
CA PHE A 157 0.11 -9.95 -0.47
C PHE A 157 -1.30 -9.64 -0.96
N ALA A 158 -2.27 -10.53 -0.73
CA ALA A 158 -3.66 -10.34 -1.13
C ALA A 158 -4.30 -9.16 -0.40
N VAL A 159 -4.11 -9.03 0.92
CA VAL A 159 -4.60 -7.90 1.72
C VAL A 159 -3.96 -6.59 1.27
N PHE A 160 -2.65 -6.59 1.02
CA PHE A 160 -1.94 -5.42 0.50
C PHE A 160 -2.47 -5.03 -0.89
N ALA A 161 -2.59 -5.96 -1.82
CA ALA A 161 -3.11 -5.72 -3.16
C ALA A 161 -4.57 -5.23 -3.11
N ALA A 162 -5.43 -5.83 -2.28
CA ALA A 162 -6.81 -5.40 -2.11
C ALA A 162 -6.90 -3.99 -1.51
N ALA A 163 -6.12 -3.68 -0.48
CA ALA A 163 -6.06 -2.34 0.10
C ALA A 163 -5.54 -1.31 -0.90
N PHE A 164 -4.58 -1.71 -1.73
CA PHE A 164 -4.01 -0.87 -2.78
C PHE A 164 -5.02 -0.58 -3.90
N ILE A 165 -5.70 -1.60 -4.42
CA ILE A 165 -6.79 -1.48 -5.41
C ILE A 165 -7.87 -0.55 -4.85
N ARG A 166 -8.24 -0.74 -3.59
CA ARG A 166 -9.22 0.08 -2.89
C ARG A 166 -8.79 1.54 -2.75
N LEU A 167 -7.51 1.79 -2.50
CA LEU A 167 -6.98 3.13 -2.34
C LEU A 167 -6.99 3.90 -3.67
N PHE A 168 -6.60 3.28 -4.77
CA PHE A 168 -6.31 3.98 -6.02
C PHE A 168 -7.25 3.70 -7.20
N LEU A 169 -7.83 2.51 -7.31
CA LEU A 169 -8.55 2.10 -8.52
C LEU A 169 -10.07 2.18 -8.33
N ILE A 170 -10.60 1.34 -7.45
CA ILE A 170 -12.04 1.09 -7.31
C ILE A 170 -12.35 0.89 -5.84
N GLU A 171 -13.43 1.51 -5.36
CA GLU A 171 -13.97 1.25 -4.03
C GLU A 171 -15.45 0.87 -4.12
N ALA A 172 -15.85 -0.12 -3.31
CA ALA A 172 -17.22 -0.53 -3.19
C ALA A 172 -17.91 0.31 -2.11
N TYR A 173 -19.08 0.88 -2.42
CA TYR A 173 -19.91 1.64 -1.48
C TYR A 173 -21.30 1.02 -1.38
N VAL A 174 -21.89 1.09 -0.18
CA VAL A 174 -23.28 0.72 0.06
C VAL A 174 -24.09 2.00 0.22
N ILE A 175 -25.26 2.07 -0.41
CA ILE A 175 -26.14 3.24 -0.29
C ILE A 175 -26.88 3.20 1.05
N PRO A 176 -26.65 4.15 1.97
CA PRO A 176 -27.26 4.10 3.29
C PRO A 176 -28.57 4.90 3.40
N THR A 177 -28.91 5.71 2.39
CA THR A 177 -30.03 6.67 2.48
C THR A 177 -30.91 6.65 1.23
N PRO A 178 -32.22 6.93 1.38
CA PRO A 178 -33.22 6.88 0.29
C PRO A 178 -33.10 8.01 -0.74
N SER A 179 -32.12 8.89 -0.63
CA SER A 179 -32.04 10.10 -1.48
C SER A 179 -31.76 9.82 -2.97
N MET A 180 -31.40 8.59 -3.32
CA MET A 180 -31.18 8.16 -4.70
C MET A 180 -32.29 7.19 -5.19
N GLU A 181 -33.36 7.02 -4.39
CA GLU A 181 -34.49 6.14 -4.72
C GLU A 181 -35.11 6.51 -6.07
N GLY A 182 -35.46 5.47 -6.84
CA GLY A 182 -35.89 5.59 -8.24
C GLY A 182 -34.77 5.41 -9.26
N SER A 183 -33.50 5.39 -8.84
CA SER A 183 -32.39 4.89 -9.67
C SER A 183 -31.50 3.90 -8.94
N LEU A 184 -31.28 4.14 -7.64
CA LEU A 184 -30.48 3.26 -6.79
C LEU A 184 -31.13 3.16 -5.42
N ASP A 185 -31.34 1.93 -4.96
CA ASP A 185 -32.10 1.68 -3.74
C ASP A 185 -31.19 1.59 -2.51
N VAL A 186 -31.79 1.76 -1.34
CA VAL A 186 -31.06 1.61 -0.07
C VAL A 186 -30.60 0.17 0.08
N GLY A 187 -29.29 -0.02 0.31
CA GLY A 187 -28.67 -1.34 0.38
C GLY A 187 -27.96 -1.78 -0.91
N ASP A 188 -28.10 -1.05 -2.01
CA ASP A 188 -27.37 -1.35 -3.24
C ASP A 188 -25.86 -1.16 -3.09
N TYR A 189 -25.10 -2.04 -3.75
CA TYR A 189 -23.64 -2.01 -3.78
C TYR A 189 -23.15 -1.40 -5.10
N LEU A 190 -22.38 -0.32 -5.00
CA LEU A 190 -21.81 0.39 -6.13
C LEU A 190 -20.30 0.23 -6.18
N PHE A 191 -19.75 -0.08 -7.36
CA PHE A 191 -18.32 0.07 -7.61
C PHE A 191 -18.04 1.45 -8.20
N VAL A 192 -17.25 2.23 -7.48
CA VAL A 192 -16.91 3.60 -7.87
C VAL A 192 -15.48 3.64 -8.37
N SER A 193 -15.30 4.08 -9.61
CA SER A 193 -13.97 4.28 -10.19
C SER A 193 -13.37 5.61 -9.74
N LYS A 194 -12.19 5.56 -9.12
CA LYS A 194 -11.46 6.74 -8.64
C LYS A 194 -10.55 7.35 -9.71
N ILE A 195 -10.24 6.61 -10.77
CA ILE A 195 -9.30 7.02 -11.83
C ILE A 195 -9.98 7.99 -12.80
N HIS A 196 -11.21 7.69 -13.22
CA HIS A 196 -11.92 8.47 -14.25
C HIS A 196 -12.11 9.94 -13.86
N TYR A 197 -12.41 10.22 -12.59
CA TYR A 197 -12.70 11.57 -12.10
C TYR A 197 -11.54 12.24 -11.34
N GLY A 198 -10.34 11.68 -11.47
CA GLY A 198 -9.11 12.21 -10.88
C GLY A 198 -8.79 11.56 -9.54
N LEU A 199 -7.68 10.82 -9.54
CA LEU A 199 -7.18 10.12 -8.36
C LEU A 199 -6.79 11.12 -7.26
N ARG A 200 -7.32 10.93 -6.05
CA ARG A 200 -6.90 11.71 -4.87
C ARG A 200 -5.67 11.04 -4.28
N LEU A 201 -4.59 11.80 -4.10
CA LEU A 201 -3.43 11.28 -3.39
C LEU A 201 -3.78 11.08 -1.90
N PRO A 202 -3.31 9.97 -1.28
CA PRO A 202 -3.54 9.73 0.14
C PRO A 202 -2.96 10.88 0.95
N LYS A 203 -3.74 11.40 1.89
CA LYS A 203 -3.29 12.46 2.79
C LYS A 203 -2.51 11.86 3.96
N THR A 204 -2.91 10.67 4.40
CA THR A 204 -2.30 9.97 5.52
C THR A 204 -1.13 9.12 5.06
N VAL A 205 0.05 9.29 5.67
CA VAL A 205 1.28 8.57 5.29
C VAL A 205 1.27 7.11 5.75
N ALA A 206 0.73 6.83 6.94
CA ALA A 206 0.66 5.48 7.48
C ALA A 206 -0.75 5.20 8.04
N MET A 207 -1.36 4.15 7.54
CA MET A 207 -2.64 3.62 8.02
C MET A 207 -2.64 2.10 7.97
N ILE A 208 -3.44 1.49 8.83
CA ILE A 208 -3.65 0.04 8.77
C ILE A 208 -4.54 -0.26 7.55
N PRO A 209 -4.11 -1.17 6.66
CA PRO A 209 -4.88 -1.57 5.49
C PRO A 209 -6.30 -2.02 5.86
N LEU A 210 -7.28 -1.68 5.02
CA LEU A 210 -8.70 -2.05 5.14
C LEU A 210 -9.47 -1.50 6.35
N LEU A 211 -8.80 -0.88 7.33
CA LEU A 211 -9.46 -0.20 8.45
C LEU A 211 -9.84 1.24 8.08
N HIS A 212 -11.09 1.61 8.36
CA HIS A 212 -11.59 2.96 8.10
C HIS A 212 -11.07 3.95 9.15
N ASN A 213 -11.64 3.95 10.36
CA ASN A 213 -11.37 5.00 11.35
C ASN A 213 -10.63 4.51 12.60
N ARG A 214 -11.00 3.33 13.13
CA ARG A 214 -10.47 2.83 14.41
C ARG A 214 -10.06 1.38 14.34
N ILE A 215 -9.16 1.03 15.25
CA ILE A 215 -8.69 -0.34 15.45
C ILE A 215 -9.72 -1.07 16.32
N PRO A 216 -10.36 -2.15 15.85
CA PRO A 216 -11.27 -2.93 16.68
C PRO A 216 -10.58 -3.37 17.98
N GLY A 217 -11.24 -3.15 19.12
CA GLY A 217 -10.71 -3.52 20.45
C GLY A 217 -9.70 -2.53 21.06
N MET A 218 -9.27 -1.48 20.35
CA MET A 218 -8.44 -0.40 20.91
C MET A 218 -9.12 0.96 20.70
N ASP A 219 -9.11 1.82 21.71
CA ASP A 219 -9.63 3.20 21.63
C ASP A 219 -8.69 4.15 20.85
N LYS A 220 -8.05 3.64 19.76
CA LYS A 220 -7.07 4.35 18.95
C LYS A 220 -7.50 4.40 17.48
N GLU A 221 -7.17 5.52 16.82
CA GLU A 221 -7.40 5.70 15.39
C GLU A 221 -6.52 4.73 14.57
N SER A 222 -7.02 4.29 13.41
CA SER A 222 -6.33 3.33 12.53
C SER A 222 -5.22 3.96 11.67
N TYR A 223 -4.92 5.24 11.88
CA TYR A 223 -4.04 6.05 11.05
C TYR A 223 -3.22 7.06 11.88
N LEU A 224 -2.05 7.44 11.35
CA LEU A 224 -1.24 8.51 11.92
C LEU A 224 -1.72 9.87 11.38
N THR A 225 -2.04 10.80 12.28
CA THR A 225 -2.47 12.16 11.92
C THR A 225 -1.32 13.04 11.41
N ASN A 226 -0.10 12.79 11.87
CA ASN A 226 1.12 13.46 11.43
C ASN A 226 2.24 12.44 11.22
N PRO A 227 3.08 12.59 10.19
CA PRO A 227 3.03 13.60 9.12
C PRO A 227 1.86 13.38 8.14
N HIS A 228 1.32 14.45 7.58
CA HIS A 228 0.28 14.39 6.55
C HIS A 228 0.75 15.07 5.26
N LEU A 229 0.30 14.55 4.12
CA LEU A 229 0.59 15.10 2.80
C LEU A 229 -0.41 16.23 2.46
N PRO A 230 -0.04 17.20 1.62
CA PRO A 230 -0.98 18.19 1.12
C PRO A 230 -2.04 17.52 0.25
N TYR A 231 -3.27 18.01 0.31
CA TYR A 231 -4.34 17.50 -0.55
C TYR A 231 -4.03 17.83 -2.02
N LYS A 232 -3.95 16.80 -2.87
CA LYS A 232 -3.73 16.95 -4.30
C LYS A 232 -4.55 15.89 -5.04
N ARG A 233 -5.22 16.31 -6.11
CA ARG A 233 -5.93 15.42 -7.04
C ARG A 233 -5.19 15.41 -8.38
N LEU A 234 -5.00 14.23 -8.94
CA LEU A 234 -4.48 14.06 -10.29
C LEU A 234 -5.56 14.42 -11.32
N PRO A 235 -5.17 14.82 -12.55
CA PRO A 235 -6.14 15.03 -13.61
C PRO A 235 -6.97 13.76 -13.84
N GLY A 236 -8.29 13.94 -13.97
CA GLY A 236 -9.20 12.86 -14.36
C GLY A 236 -9.16 12.62 -15.87
N LEU A 237 -9.58 11.43 -16.27
CA LEU A 237 -9.76 11.07 -17.68
C LEU A 237 -11.07 11.65 -18.25
N GLN A 238 -12.06 11.90 -17.39
CA GLN A 238 -13.39 12.38 -17.76
C GLN A 238 -13.82 13.53 -16.85
N LYS A 239 -14.66 14.44 -17.39
CA LYS A 239 -15.34 15.49 -16.63
C LYS A 239 -16.71 14.98 -16.15
N LEU A 240 -17.16 15.49 -15.01
CA LEU A 240 -18.49 15.21 -14.48
C LEU A 240 -19.57 15.84 -15.37
N GLY A 241 -20.61 15.08 -15.67
CA GLY A 241 -21.83 15.56 -16.31
C GLY A 241 -22.96 15.80 -15.31
N HIS A 242 -23.99 16.49 -15.78
CA HIS A 242 -25.24 16.60 -15.04
C HIS A 242 -25.87 15.23 -14.87
N ASN A 243 -26.51 15.04 -13.73
CA ASN A 243 -27.19 13.83 -13.31
C ASN A 243 -26.31 12.59 -13.08
N ASP A 244 -24.99 12.71 -13.19
CA ASP A 244 -24.08 11.62 -12.86
C ASP A 244 -24.17 11.27 -11.35
N PRO A 245 -24.22 9.98 -10.99
CA PRO A 245 -24.09 9.56 -9.60
C PRO A 245 -22.65 9.78 -9.15
N VAL A 246 -22.47 10.67 -8.16
CA VAL A 246 -21.16 11.05 -7.64
C VAL A 246 -21.01 10.65 -6.17
N VAL A 247 -19.81 10.19 -5.84
CA VAL A 247 -19.41 9.95 -4.46
C VAL A 247 -18.48 11.06 -4.01
N PHE A 248 -18.91 11.76 -2.97
CA PHE A 248 -18.16 12.87 -2.38
C PHE A 248 -18.07 12.69 -0.87
N ASN A 249 -17.18 13.46 -0.26
CA ASN A 249 -16.95 13.41 1.16
C ASN A 249 -17.93 14.35 1.82
N PHE A 250 -18.66 13.85 2.82
CA PHE A 250 -19.66 14.65 3.50
C PHE A 250 -19.00 15.70 4.41
N PRO A 251 -19.22 17.01 4.18
CA PRO A 251 -18.51 18.06 4.91
C PRO A 251 -18.75 18.07 6.43
N ASP A 252 -19.93 17.65 6.88
CA ASP A 252 -20.29 17.73 8.30
C ASP A 252 -19.83 16.51 9.13
N GLY A 253 -19.48 15.39 8.48
CA GLY A 253 -19.03 14.16 9.14
C GLY A 253 -17.58 14.20 9.65
N ASP A 254 -16.91 15.33 9.45
CA ASP A 254 -15.45 15.44 9.57
C ASP A 254 -14.96 15.69 10.99
N SER A 255 -15.78 16.36 11.79
CA SER A 255 -15.46 16.83 13.13
C SER A 255 -16.36 16.15 14.14
N VAL A 256 -15.82 15.19 14.87
CA VAL A 256 -16.61 14.31 15.74
C VAL A 256 -16.08 14.24 17.16
N PHE A 257 -17.00 14.06 18.10
CA PHE A 257 -16.72 13.68 19.48
C PHE A 257 -17.02 12.19 19.66
N VAL A 258 -16.00 11.41 20.02
CA VAL A 258 -16.11 9.95 20.10
C VAL A 258 -16.38 9.52 21.53
N PHE A 259 -17.58 9.06 21.87
CA PHE A 259 -17.89 8.52 23.19
C PHE A 259 -18.00 6.99 23.16
N PRO A 260 -17.96 6.29 24.32
CA PRO A 260 -18.00 4.83 24.37
C PRO A 260 -19.27 4.22 23.76
N ASP A 261 -20.39 4.94 23.84
CA ASP A 261 -21.71 4.54 23.34
C ASP A 261 -21.84 4.81 21.84
N ARG A 262 -21.56 6.04 21.40
CA ARG A 262 -21.62 6.42 19.99
C ARG A 262 -20.72 7.61 19.67
N THR A 263 -20.51 7.81 18.39
CA THR A 263 -19.86 9.01 17.86
C THR A 263 -20.91 10.09 17.60
N TRP A 264 -20.61 11.32 18.00
CA TRP A 264 -21.44 12.50 17.82
C TRP A 264 -20.73 13.51 16.91
N SER A 265 -21.45 14.15 16.00
CA SER A 265 -20.90 15.19 15.14
C SER A 265 -20.79 16.54 15.86
N MET A 266 -19.98 17.45 15.32
CA MET A 266 -19.91 18.83 15.80
C MET A 266 -21.27 19.54 15.70
N ASN A 267 -22.08 19.19 14.69
CA ASN A 267 -23.42 19.77 14.53
C ASN A 267 -24.39 19.26 15.59
N ASP A 268 -24.29 18.00 16.03
CA ASP A 268 -25.10 17.50 17.15
C ASP A 268 -24.81 18.26 18.45
N PHE A 269 -23.57 18.71 18.63
CA PHE A 269 -23.23 19.60 19.74
C PHE A 269 -23.83 21.00 19.56
N ARG A 270 -23.75 21.56 18.35
CA ARG A 270 -24.26 22.90 18.02
C ARG A 270 -25.78 23.00 18.15
N TYR A 271 -26.51 21.97 17.70
CA TYR A 271 -27.97 21.92 17.77
C TYR A 271 -28.51 21.43 19.12
N GLY A 272 -27.64 21.17 20.10
CA GLY A 272 -28.06 20.78 21.46
C GLY A 272 -28.39 19.29 21.64
N ALA A 273 -28.38 18.48 20.59
CA ALA A 273 -28.71 17.06 20.65
C ALA A 273 -27.82 16.27 21.65
N ILE A 274 -26.53 16.60 21.78
CA ILE A 274 -25.66 15.98 22.79
C ILE A 274 -26.09 16.37 24.21
N GLN A 275 -26.51 17.61 24.41
CA GLN A 275 -26.94 18.11 25.72
C GLN A 275 -28.27 17.47 26.15
N GLU A 276 -29.18 17.27 25.20
CA GLU A 276 -30.45 16.58 25.41
C GLU A 276 -30.24 15.08 25.71
N ALA A 277 -29.38 14.41 24.94
CA ALA A 277 -29.12 12.98 25.13
C ALA A 277 -28.32 12.69 26.40
N ASN A 278 -27.29 13.50 26.70
CA ASN A 278 -26.48 13.33 27.90
C ASN A 278 -25.80 14.65 28.34
N PRO A 279 -26.34 15.34 29.36
CA PRO A 279 -25.77 16.60 29.85
C PRO A 279 -24.29 16.50 30.27
N ARG A 280 -23.85 15.33 30.76
CA ARG A 280 -22.46 15.09 31.18
C ARG A 280 -21.50 15.13 29.99
N TYR A 281 -21.91 14.65 28.82
CA TYR A 281 -21.10 14.68 27.60
C TYR A 281 -20.93 16.11 27.10
N ALA A 282 -22.01 16.89 27.10
CA ALA A 282 -21.94 18.31 26.76
C ALA A 282 -21.00 19.07 27.72
N GLN A 283 -21.02 18.77 29.01
CA GLN A 283 -20.07 19.35 29.98
C GLN A 283 -18.61 18.93 29.72
N LEU A 284 -18.35 17.68 29.36
CA LEU A 284 -17.00 17.21 29.01
C LEU A 284 -16.44 17.90 27.77
N ILE A 285 -17.29 18.20 26.79
CA ILE A 285 -16.92 18.98 25.60
C ILE A 285 -16.67 20.44 25.99
N LYS A 286 -17.60 21.09 26.71
CA LYS A 286 -17.48 22.49 27.16
C LYS A 286 -16.24 22.71 28.05
N SER A 287 -15.91 21.75 28.91
CA SER A 287 -14.71 21.77 29.76
C SER A 287 -13.41 21.39 29.03
N LYS A 288 -13.44 21.18 27.71
CA LYS A 288 -12.30 20.75 26.86
C LYS A 288 -11.65 19.42 27.30
N ARG A 289 -12.29 18.66 28.18
CA ARG A 289 -11.83 17.32 28.59
C ARG A 289 -12.01 16.30 27.47
N LYS A 290 -13.02 16.49 26.62
CA LYS A 290 -13.18 15.73 25.38
C LYS A 290 -12.71 16.55 24.19
N LYS A 291 -11.70 16.05 23.48
CA LYS A 291 -11.15 16.69 22.29
C LYS A 291 -11.98 16.36 21.05
N LEU A 292 -12.15 17.36 20.19
CA LEU A 292 -12.73 17.18 18.86
C LEU A 292 -11.73 16.42 17.98
N VAL A 293 -12.19 15.33 17.37
CA VAL A 293 -11.40 14.55 16.42
C VAL A 293 -11.76 15.03 15.02
N VAL A 294 -10.78 15.55 14.28
CA VAL A 294 -10.94 15.98 12.89
C VAL A 294 -10.34 14.92 11.98
N ARG A 295 -11.17 14.25 11.19
CA ARG A 295 -10.74 13.19 10.28
C ARG A 295 -10.07 13.77 9.03
N PRO A 296 -8.96 13.17 8.54
CA PRO A 296 -8.36 13.58 7.28
C PRO A 296 -9.27 13.21 6.09
N VAL A 297 -9.06 13.86 4.95
CA VAL A 297 -9.98 13.78 3.79
C VAL A 297 -10.18 12.34 3.28
N ASP A 298 -9.15 11.52 3.32
CA ASP A 298 -9.16 10.11 2.95
C ASP A 298 -9.89 9.19 3.94
N LYS A 299 -10.28 9.70 5.12
CA LYS A 299 -11.01 8.97 6.18
C LYS A 299 -12.37 9.57 6.49
N LYS A 300 -12.85 10.48 5.64
CA LYS A 300 -14.18 11.09 5.78
C LYS A 300 -15.25 10.11 5.33
N ASP A 301 -16.45 10.29 5.88
CA ASP A 301 -17.60 9.52 5.44
C ASP A 301 -18.02 9.98 4.04
N HIS A 302 -18.55 9.03 3.27
CA HIS A 302 -18.86 9.21 1.86
C HIS A 302 -20.36 9.16 1.62
N TYR A 303 -20.86 10.05 0.77
CA TYR A 303 -22.25 10.07 0.37
C TYR A 303 -22.35 9.97 -1.15
N VAL A 304 -23.38 9.26 -1.60
CA VAL A 304 -23.73 9.12 -3.01
C VAL A 304 -24.90 10.06 -3.29
N LYS A 305 -24.73 10.98 -4.24
CA LYS A 305 -25.79 11.87 -4.71
C LYS A 305 -25.69 12.07 -6.21
N ARG A 306 -26.75 12.62 -6.79
CA ARG A 306 -26.81 13.03 -8.19
C ARG A 306 -26.16 14.41 -8.36
N CYS A 307 -25.30 14.55 -9.36
CA CYS A 307 -24.66 15.83 -9.70
C CYS A 307 -25.67 16.75 -10.39
N ILE A 308 -26.27 17.70 -9.68
CA ILE A 308 -27.26 18.62 -10.27
C ILE A 308 -26.54 19.77 -11.00
N GLY A 309 -25.53 20.36 -10.36
CA GLY A 309 -24.74 21.46 -10.91
C GLY A 309 -23.29 21.06 -11.17
N VAL A 310 -22.77 21.49 -12.31
CA VAL A 310 -21.37 21.37 -12.73
C VAL A 310 -20.73 22.77 -12.73
N ALA A 311 -19.40 22.82 -12.59
CA ALA A 311 -18.69 24.09 -12.59
C ALA A 311 -18.93 24.86 -13.90
N GLY A 312 -19.46 26.08 -13.79
CA GLY A 312 -19.88 26.91 -14.92
C GLY A 312 -21.38 27.14 -14.99
N ASP A 313 -22.17 26.39 -14.24
CA ASP A 313 -23.61 26.61 -14.15
C ASP A 313 -23.93 27.87 -13.34
N SER A 314 -24.91 28.64 -13.84
CA SER A 314 -25.59 29.68 -13.08
C SER A 314 -26.87 29.13 -12.47
N LEU A 315 -27.17 29.56 -11.24
CA LEU A 315 -28.46 29.35 -10.59
C LEU A 315 -29.56 30.16 -11.28
#